data_AF-A0A101VBT9-F1
#
_entry.id   AF-A0A101VBT9-F1
#
_cell.length_a   1.000
_cell.length_b   1.000
_cell.length_c   1.000
_cell.angle_alpha   90.00
_cell.angle_beta   90.00
_cell.angle_gamma   90.00
#
_symmetry.space_group_name_H-M   'P 1'
#
loop_
_entity.id
_entity.type
_entity.pdbx_description
1 polymer ?
#
loop_
_entity_poly.entity_id
_entity_poly.type
_entity_poly.pdbx_seq_one_letter_code
_entity_poly.pdbx_strand_id
1 'polypeptide(L)'
;MSQKKQEFMKRKNKKTGGNRVVIGVLIVLIVFAVGAYIKMSGDAPSEVRWEGGDYNFGQAVDYSGKILTQESIELTVEDGKAIIPLDYVTENEFIYTEYDKDDFSLPLMSYISPTGRLVTAISFCEPCRSQSFHIKGEEIICDSCNTKWDLATLDGISGGCLNYPPEEIDYQVDDGNIVISENDIRSWIPRD
;
A
#
# COMPACT_ATOMS: atom_id res chain seq x y z
N MET A 1 -46.74 -27.73 56.66
CA MET A 1 -45.56 -27.09 56.03
C MET A 1 -45.62 -25.60 56.30
N SER A 2 -44.59 -25.02 56.92
CA SER A 2 -44.63 -23.68 57.56
C SER A 2 -44.32 -22.53 56.59
N GLN A 3 -45.08 -21.42 56.72
CA GLN A 3 -45.02 -20.18 55.93
C GLN A 3 -43.61 -19.55 55.86
N LYS A 4 -42.73 -19.83 56.81
CA LYS A 4 -41.33 -19.33 56.81
C LYS A 4 -40.49 -19.83 55.63
N LYS A 5 -40.81 -21.01 55.06
CA LYS A 5 -40.14 -21.52 53.85
C LYS A 5 -40.53 -20.75 52.58
N GLN A 6 -41.71 -20.12 52.54
CA GLN A 6 -42.17 -19.36 51.37
C GLN A 6 -41.55 -17.95 51.32
N GLU A 7 -41.29 -17.31 52.46
CA GLU A 7 -40.60 -16.01 52.49
C GLU A 7 -39.11 -16.12 52.13
N PHE A 8 -38.43 -17.20 52.51
CA PHE A 8 -37.01 -17.40 52.19
C PHE A 8 -36.77 -17.63 50.69
N MET A 9 -37.75 -18.22 49.99
CA MET A 9 -37.69 -18.45 48.54
C MET A 9 -38.00 -17.18 47.72
N LYS A 10 -38.67 -16.18 48.29
CA LYS A 10 -38.95 -14.89 47.62
C LYS A 10 -37.76 -13.92 47.61
N ARG A 11 -36.79 -14.06 48.52
CA ARG A 11 -35.59 -13.20 48.55
C ARG A 11 -34.49 -13.62 47.56
N LYS A 12 -34.48 -14.87 47.09
CA LYS A 12 -33.38 -15.39 46.25
C LYS A 12 -33.49 -15.06 44.77
N ASN A 13 -34.57 -14.40 44.34
CA ASN A 13 -34.85 -14.13 42.93
C ASN A 13 -35.00 -12.63 42.62
N LYS A 14 -34.31 -11.77 43.37
CA LYS A 14 -34.05 -10.41 42.89
C LYS A 14 -32.88 -10.48 41.92
N LYS A 15 -33.12 -11.07 40.74
CA LYS A 15 -32.27 -10.78 39.57
C LYS A 15 -32.27 -9.27 39.45
N THR A 16 -31.14 -8.64 39.71
CA THR A 16 -30.83 -7.27 39.34
C THR A 16 -31.10 -7.18 37.86
N GLY A 17 -32.31 -6.76 37.50
CA GLY A 17 -32.68 -6.48 36.13
C GLY A 17 -31.80 -5.34 35.71
N GLY A 18 -30.69 -5.65 35.03
CA GLY A 18 -29.83 -4.67 34.41
C GLY A 18 -30.73 -3.74 33.64
N ASN A 19 -30.76 -2.47 34.05
CA ASN A 19 -31.74 -1.51 33.63
C ASN A 19 -31.67 -1.46 32.10
N ARG A 20 -32.68 -1.99 31.40
CA ARG A 20 -32.63 -2.21 29.94
C ARG A 20 -32.31 -0.92 29.19
N VAL A 21 -32.67 0.22 29.79
CA VAL A 21 -32.30 1.56 29.36
C VAL A 21 -30.78 1.79 29.42
N VAL A 22 -30.11 1.42 30.51
CA VAL A 22 -28.64 1.54 30.65
C VAL A 22 -27.91 0.62 29.68
N ILE A 23 -28.42 -0.60 29.48
CA ILE A 23 -27.86 -1.53 28.49
C ILE A 23 -28.04 -0.97 27.08
N GLY A 24 -29.22 -0.42 26.77
CA GLY A 24 -29.49 0.22 25.48
C GLY A 24 -28.58 1.42 25.21
N VAL A 25 -28.38 2.28 26.20
CA VAL A 25 -27.50 3.46 26.09
C VAL A 25 -26.04 3.03 25.88
N LEU A 26 -25.56 2.00 26.59
CA LEU A 26 -24.20 1.49 26.39
C LEU A 26 -23.99 0.90 25.00
N ILE A 27 -24.97 0.16 24.46
CA ILE A 27 -24.89 -0.38 23.10
C ILE A 27 -24.84 0.77 22.08
N VAL A 28 -25.68 1.79 22.24
CA VAL A 28 -25.66 2.97 21.35
C VAL A 28 -24.32 3.69 21.41
N LEU A 29 -23.74 3.89 22.59
CA LEU A 29 -22.43 4.52 22.74
C LEU A 29 -21.30 3.70 22.11
N ILE A 30 -21.33 2.37 22.25
CA ILE A 30 -20.34 1.48 21.62
C ILE A 30 -20.48 1.54 20.10
N VAL A 31 -21.70 1.48 19.56
CA VAL A 31 -21.94 1.59 18.12
C VAL A 31 -21.47 2.95 17.59
N PHE A 32 -21.71 4.03 18.33
CA PHE A 32 -21.24 5.36 17.96
C PHE A 32 -19.72 5.48 18.02
N ALA A 33 -19.08 4.90 19.04
CA ALA A 33 -17.63 4.88 19.18
C ALA A 33 -16.96 4.05 18.08
N VAL A 34 -17.53 2.89 17.71
CA VAL A 34 -17.06 2.06 16.60
C VAL A 34 -17.28 2.78 15.26
N GLY A 35 -18.43 3.41 15.05
CA GLY A 35 -18.68 4.21 13.84
C GLY A 35 -17.76 5.43 13.72
N ALA A 36 -17.49 6.11 14.83
CA ALA A 36 -16.53 7.21 14.89
C ALA A 36 -15.09 6.72 14.66
N TYR A 37 -14.71 5.57 15.24
CA TYR A 37 -13.42 4.95 15.02
C TYR A 37 -13.24 4.59 13.55
N ILE A 38 -14.19 3.90 12.91
CA ILE A 38 -14.13 3.57 11.47
C ILE A 38 -14.01 4.84 10.61
N LYS A 39 -14.73 5.92 10.95
CA LYS A 39 -14.65 7.19 10.22
C LYS A 39 -13.33 7.94 10.44
N MET A 40 -12.71 7.80 11.61
CA MET A 40 -11.45 8.46 11.97
C MET A 40 -10.22 7.62 11.59
N SER A 41 -10.40 6.32 11.37
CA SER A 41 -9.42 5.36 10.81
C SER A 41 -9.54 5.23 9.29
N GLY A 42 -10.41 6.03 8.66
CA GLY A 42 -10.36 6.19 7.21
C GLY A 42 -9.08 6.94 6.92
N ASP A 43 -8.02 6.19 6.62
CA ASP A 43 -6.79 6.70 6.05
C ASP A 43 -7.17 7.70 4.97
N ALA A 44 -6.54 8.88 4.99
CA ALA A 44 -6.70 9.82 3.89
C ALA A 44 -6.29 9.05 2.64
N PRO A 45 -7.22 8.76 1.70
CA PRO A 45 -6.80 8.13 0.47
C PRO A 45 -5.85 9.14 -0.16
N SER A 46 -4.57 8.78 -0.30
CA SER A 46 -3.82 9.31 -1.42
C SER A 46 -4.72 9.05 -2.63
N GLU A 47 -5.00 10.08 -3.42
CA GLU A 47 -5.83 9.91 -4.62
C GLU A 47 -5.03 9.00 -5.57
N VAL A 48 -5.18 7.68 -5.41
CA VAL A 48 -4.57 6.67 -6.26
C VAL A 48 -5.20 6.86 -7.63
N ARG A 49 -4.46 7.50 -8.55
CA ARG A 49 -4.96 7.80 -9.89
C ARG A 49 -4.94 6.57 -10.79
N TRP A 50 -4.01 5.66 -10.53
CA TRP A 50 -3.84 4.41 -11.26
C TRP A 50 -3.76 3.25 -10.27
N GLU A 51 -4.55 2.21 -10.55
CA GLU A 51 -4.25 0.89 -10.02
C GLU A 51 -3.13 0.31 -10.90
N GLY A 52 -2.02 -0.13 -10.30
CA GLY A 52 -0.97 -0.81 -11.05
C GLY A 52 -1.47 -2.11 -11.68
N GLY A 53 -0.63 -2.75 -12.49
CA GLY A 53 -0.97 -4.05 -13.09
C GLY A 53 -1.19 -5.16 -12.07
N ASP A 54 -1.87 -6.22 -12.50
CA ASP A 54 -2.31 -7.35 -11.66
C ASP A 54 -1.40 -8.59 -11.72
N TYR A 55 -0.25 -8.49 -12.40
CA TYR A 55 0.64 -9.62 -12.59
C TYR A 55 1.26 -10.10 -11.28
N ASN A 56 1.18 -11.42 -11.04
CA ASN A 56 1.71 -12.05 -9.84
C ASN A 56 2.44 -13.35 -10.19
N PHE A 57 3.62 -13.52 -9.61
CA PHE A 57 4.48 -14.70 -9.81
C PHE A 57 3.97 -15.96 -9.09
N GLY A 58 2.90 -15.85 -8.29
CA GLY A 58 2.28 -16.95 -7.55
C GLY A 58 3.08 -17.43 -6.34
N GLN A 59 4.17 -16.74 -5.99
CA GLN A 59 5.06 -17.10 -4.89
C GLN A 59 5.49 -15.85 -4.11
N ALA A 60 5.48 -15.95 -2.79
CA ALA A 60 5.99 -14.90 -1.92
C ALA A 60 7.51 -14.76 -2.09
N VAL A 61 8.01 -13.53 -1.93
CA VAL A 61 9.43 -13.21 -2.00
C VAL A 61 9.93 -12.83 -0.62
N ASP A 62 11.00 -13.49 -0.16
CA ASP A 62 11.62 -13.18 1.13
C ASP A 62 12.69 -12.10 0.97
N TYR A 63 12.42 -10.94 1.59
CA TYR A 63 13.34 -9.82 1.66
C TYR A 63 14.11 -9.74 2.99
N SER A 64 13.89 -10.67 3.91
CA SER A 64 14.48 -10.64 5.26
C SER A 64 16.00 -10.52 5.22
N GLY A 65 16.52 -9.45 5.83
CA GLY A 65 17.96 -9.17 5.88
C GLY A 65 18.59 -8.70 4.56
N LYS A 66 17.81 -8.53 3.49
CA LYS A 66 18.30 -7.96 2.23
C LYS A 66 18.35 -6.42 2.32
N ILE A 67 19.33 -5.87 1.62
CA ILE A 67 19.41 -4.45 1.26
C ILE A 67 19.65 -4.42 -0.24
N LEU A 68 18.72 -3.86 -1.00
CA LEU A 68 18.80 -3.77 -2.45
C LEU A 68 18.79 -2.32 -2.88
N THR A 69 19.74 -1.96 -3.72
CA THR A 69 19.73 -0.70 -4.47
C THR A 69 19.15 -0.95 -5.85
N GLN A 70 18.68 0.11 -6.51
CA GLN A 70 18.16 -0.01 -7.86
C GLN A 70 19.26 -0.35 -8.86
N GLU A 71 19.02 -1.37 -9.69
CA GLU A 71 19.85 -1.68 -10.85
C GLU A 71 19.29 -0.97 -12.10
N SER A 72 20.15 -0.28 -12.85
CA SER A 72 19.71 0.54 -13.98
C SER A 72 19.63 -0.25 -15.29
N ILE A 73 18.54 -0.08 -16.02
CA ILE A 73 18.37 -0.58 -17.39
C ILE A 73 17.86 0.53 -18.32
N GLU A 74 18.32 0.50 -19.57
CA GLU A 74 17.82 1.37 -20.63
C GLU A 74 16.37 0.99 -21.00
N LEU A 75 15.49 1.99 -21.11
CA LEU A 75 14.10 1.76 -21.48
C LEU A 75 13.96 1.61 -22.99
N THR A 76 13.30 0.55 -23.44
CA THR A 76 12.92 0.43 -24.84
C THR A 76 11.58 1.13 -25.06
N VAL A 77 11.51 2.07 -26.00
CA VAL A 77 10.28 2.80 -26.33
C VAL A 77 9.96 2.64 -27.82
N GLU A 78 8.92 1.88 -28.13
CA GLU A 78 8.52 1.56 -29.51
C GLU A 78 6.98 1.55 -29.63
N ASP A 79 6.46 2.02 -30.76
CA ASP A 79 5.02 1.99 -31.07
C ASP A 79 4.08 2.52 -29.96
N GLY A 80 4.50 3.58 -29.26
CA GLY A 80 3.70 4.18 -28.18
C GLY A 80 3.72 3.39 -26.88
N LYS A 81 4.70 2.50 -26.70
CA LYS A 81 4.85 1.65 -25.52
C LYS A 81 6.25 1.78 -24.95
N ALA A 82 6.35 1.80 -23.63
CA ALA A 82 7.58 1.58 -22.88
C ALA A 82 7.65 0.11 -22.48
N ILE A 83 8.81 -0.51 -22.71
CA ILE A 83 9.02 -1.96 -22.62
C ILE A 83 10.20 -2.23 -21.69
N ILE A 84 9.93 -3.03 -20.66
CA ILE A 84 10.93 -3.49 -19.68
C ILE A 84 10.92 -5.03 -19.67
N PRO A 85 12.06 -5.71 -19.88
CA PRO A 85 12.11 -7.17 -19.81
C PRO A 85 11.76 -7.68 -18.41
N LEU A 86 10.80 -8.62 -18.33
CA LEU A 86 10.34 -9.16 -17.03
C LEU A 86 11.43 -9.99 -16.35
N ASP A 87 12.21 -10.72 -17.13
CA ASP A 87 13.34 -11.53 -16.66
C ASP A 87 14.39 -10.66 -15.94
N TYR A 88 14.68 -9.48 -16.49
CA TYR A 88 15.61 -8.54 -15.87
C TYR A 88 15.15 -8.10 -14.48
N VAL A 89 13.85 -7.91 -14.25
CA VAL A 89 13.29 -7.64 -12.92
C VAL A 89 13.46 -8.84 -11.99
N THR A 90 13.24 -10.06 -12.49
CA THR A 90 13.42 -11.27 -11.68
C THR A 90 14.88 -11.55 -11.33
N GLU A 91 15.82 -11.18 -12.20
CA GLU A 91 17.25 -11.39 -11.99
C GLU A 91 17.88 -10.34 -11.07
N ASN A 92 17.42 -9.09 -11.16
CA ASN A 92 18.01 -7.96 -10.43
C ASN A 92 17.18 -7.49 -9.22
N GLU A 93 15.99 -8.05 -9.02
CA GLU A 93 15.06 -7.85 -7.89
C GLU A 93 14.46 -6.43 -7.74
N PHE A 94 15.23 -5.38 -8.04
CA PHE A 94 14.81 -3.99 -7.98
C PHE A 94 15.48 -3.16 -9.06
N ILE A 95 14.70 -2.69 -10.02
CA ILE A 95 15.21 -1.99 -11.19
C ILE A 95 14.86 -0.50 -11.16
N TYR A 96 15.72 0.31 -11.77
CA TYR A 96 15.46 1.69 -12.17
C TYR A 96 15.58 1.78 -13.69
N THR A 97 14.67 2.53 -14.30
CA THR A 97 14.76 2.89 -15.70
C THR A 97 14.17 4.28 -15.89
N GLU A 98 14.45 4.91 -17.02
CA GLU A 98 13.99 6.27 -17.26
C GLU A 98 13.38 6.35 -18.65
N TYR A 99 12.15 6.86 -18.69
CA TYR A 99 11.61 7.33 -19.94
C TYR A 99 12.23 8.69 -20.24
N ASP A 100 12.94 8.84 -21.35
CA ASP A 100 13.55 10.11 -21.77
C ASP A 100 13.27 10.35 -23.27
N LYS A 101 12.34 11.27 -23.56
CA LYS A 101 11.95 11.61 -24.94
C LYS A 101 11.24 12.96 -25.00
N ASP A 102 11.55 13.74 -26.04
CA ASP A 102 10.93 15.04 -26.35
C ASP A 102 10.94 16.03 -25.17
N ASP A 103 12.11 16.21 -24.54
CA ASP A 103 12.32 17.09 -23.36
C ASP A 103 11.49 16.71 -22.12
N PHE A 104 10.92 15.50 -22.09
CA PHE A 104 10.22 14.93 -20.95
C PHE A 104 10.97 13.71 -20.45
N SER A 105 11.28 13.71 -19.15
CA SER A 105 11.86 12.58 -18.46
C SER A 105 10.97 12.14 -17.29
N LEU A 106 10.81 10.83 -17.14
CA LEU A 106 10.09 10.22 -16.03
C LEU A 106 10.85 8.98 -15.52
N PRO A 107 11.39 9.01 -14.29
CA PRO A 107 12.03 7.85 -13.70
C PRO A 107 10.98 6.82 -13.28
N LEU A 108 11.24 5.56 -13.61
CA LEU A 108 10.40 4.41 -13.33
C LEU A 108 11.21 3.41 -12.51
N MET A 109 10.51 2.60 -11.74
CA MET A 109 11.08 1.44 -11.06
C MET A 109 10.16 0.25 -11.18
N SER A 110 10.73 -0.94 -11.04
CA SER A 110 9.95 -2.16 -10.89
C SER A 110 10.62 -3.14 -9.95
N TYR A 111 9.82 -3.88 -9.21
CA TYR A 111 10.26 -4.91 -8.28
C TYR A 111 9.14 -5.91 -8.02
N ILE A 112 9.46 -7.01 -7.35
CA ILE A 112 8.47 -8.01 -6.94
C ILE A 112 8.14 -7.75 -5.47
N SER A 113 6.91 -7.38 -5.15
CA SER A 113 6.51 -7.22 -3.74
C SER A 113 6.68 -8.54 -2.94
N PRO A 114 6.73 -8.49 -1.59
CA PRO A 114 6.76 -9.69 -0.75
C PRO A 114 5.61 -10.67 -1.04
N THR A 115 4.49 -10.18 -1.57
CA THR A 115 3.32 -10.99 -1.95
C THR A 115 3.47 -11.72 -3.29
N GLY A 116 4.58 -11.51 -4.00
CA GLY A 116 4.79 -12.03 -5.35
C GLY A 116 4.16 -11.19 -6.46
N ARG A 117 3.51 -10.07 -6.14
CA ARG A 117 2.95 -9.15 -7.13
C ARG A 117 4.06 -8.30 -7.74
N LEU A 118 4.08 -8.18 -9.06
CA LEU A 118 4.95 -7.23 -9.75
C LEU A 118 4.44 -5.81 -9.49
N VAL A 119 5.32 -4.94 -9.01
CA VAL A 119 5.06 -3.52 -8.81
C VAL A 119 5.87 -2.76 -9.85
N THR A 120 5.20 -1.87 -10.58
CA THR A 120 5.83 -0.90 -11.47
C THR A 120 5.29 0.47 -11.11
N ALA A 121 6.19 1.41 -10.83
CA ALA A 121 5.84 2.68 -10.24
C ALA A 121 6.78 3.79 -10.71
N ILE A 122 6.35 5.03 -10.55
CA ILE A 122 7.18 6.21 -10.74
C ILE A 122 8.25 6.24 -9.65
N SER A 123 9.51 6.17 -10.03
CA SER A 123 10.64 6.29 -9.10
C SER A 123 10.89 7.76 -8.76
N PHE A 124 9.91 8.40 -8.14
CA PHE A 124 9.96 9.81 -7.75
C PHE A 124 9.24 10.07 -6.43
N CYS A 125 9.98 10.53 -5.42
CA CYS A 125 9.41 11.01 -4.17
C CYS A 125 9.04 12.47 -4.33
N GLU A 126 7.75 12.75 -4.55
CA GLU A 126 7.28 14.08 -4.96
C GLU A 126 7.67 15.22 -4.02
N PRO A 127 7.56 15.09 -2.67
CA PRO A 127 7.86 16.21 -1.79
C PRO A 127 9.35 16.57 -1.71
N CYS A 128 10.26 15.59 -1.80
CA CYS A 128 11.70 15.81 -1.69
C CYS A 128 12.46 15.69 -3.03
N ARG A 129 11.76 15.32 -4.11
CA ARG A 129 12.26 15.16 -5.48
C ARG A 129 13.36 14.11 -5.66
N SER A 130 13.42 13.14 -4.75
CA SER A 130 14.35 12.02 -4.87
C SER A 130 13.89 11.11 -5.99
N GLN A 131 14.81 10.68 -6.86
CA GLN A 131 14.54 9.68 -7.89
C GLN A 131 15.03 8.29 -7.52
N SER A 132 15.70 8.17 -6.36
CA SER A 132 16.39 6.96 -5.95
C SER A 132 15.84 6.44 -4.62
N PHE A 133 15.76 5.12 -4.56
CA PHE A 133 15.22 4.38 -3.44
C PHE A 133 16.07 3.13 -3.21
N HIS A 134 15.99 2.59 -2.00
CA HIS A 134 16.49 1.26 -1.70
C HIS A 134 15.43 0.44 -0.96
N ILE A 135 15.50 -0.87 -1.12
CA ILE A 135 14.70 -1.83 -0.36
C ILE A 135 15.53 -2.33 0.82
N LYS A 136 14.93 -2.42 2.00
CA LYS A 136 15.53 -3.03 3.18
C LYS A 136 14.49 -3.86 3.93
N GLY A 137 14.60 -5.18 3.83
CA GLY A 137 13.55 -6.05 4.37
C GLY A 137 12.22 -5.76 3.68
N GLU A 138 11.17 -5.59 4.48
CA GLU A 138 9.82 -5.31 4.00
C GLU A 138 9.55 -3.80 3.81
N GLU A 139 10.59 -2.97 3.72
CA GLU A 139 10.49 -1.52 3.56
C GLU A 139 11.10 -1.06 2.22
N ILE A 140 10.43 -0.16 1.51
CA ILE A 140 11.04 0.69 0.48
C ILE A 140 11.33 2.07 1.09
N ILE A 141 12.53 2.59 0.84
CA ILE A 141 13.07 3.75 1.54
C ILE A 141 13.59 4.77 0.53
N CYS A 142 13.13 6.01 0.65
CA CYS A 142 13.65 7.12 -0.15
C CYS A 142 15.06 7.52 0.31
N ASP A 143 16.02 7.61 -0.61
CA ASP A 143 17.41 7.89 -0.27
C ASP A 143 17.64 9.33 0.20
N SER A 144 16.78 10.27 -0.21
CA SER A 144 16.92 11.68 0.16
C SER A 144 16.38 11.98 1.57
N CYS A 145 15.16 11.55 1.87
CA CYS A 145 14.46 11.93 3.10
C CYS A 145 14.27 10.78 4.10
N ASN A 146 14.70 9.55 3.76
CA ASN A 146 14.53 8.34 4.57
C ASN A 146 13.08 8.04 4.96
N THR A 147 12.10 8.59 4.23
CA THR A 147 10.72 8.14 4.37
C THR A 147 10.62 6.70 3.94
N LYS A 148 9.85 5.93 4.70
CA LYS A 148 9.68 4.49 4.55
C LYS A 148 8.23 4.16 4.28
N TRP A 149 8.03 3.24 3.36
CA TRP A 149 6.74 2.64 3.04
C TRP A 149 6.85 1.13 3.08
N ASP A 150 5.72 0.48 3.36
CA ASP A 150 5.60 -0.97 3.28
C ASP A 150 5.85 -1.43 1.84
N LEU A 151 6.69 -2.45 1.67
CA LEU A 151 7.08 -2.91 0.33
C LEU A 151 5.94 -3.65 -0.41
N ALA A 152 4.93 -4.16 0.30
CA ALA A 152 3.80 -4.84 -0.30
C ALA A 152 2.66 -3.88 -0.65
N THR A 153 2.36 -2.94 0.24
CA THR A 153 1.18 -2.07 0.12
C THR A 153 1.50 -0.61 -0.21
N LEU A 154 2.77 -0.20 -0.07
CA LEU A 154 3.20 1.19 -0.14
C LEU A 154 2.57 2.09 0.94
N ASP A 155 2.01 1.51 2.00
CA ASP A 155 1.50 2.27 3.13
C ASP A 155 2.65 2.97 3.88
N GLY A 156 2.44 4.22 4.26
CA GLY A 156 3.45 4.99 4.98
C GLY A 156 3.75 4.40 6.37
N ILE A 157 5.03 4.12 6.63
CA ILE A 157 5.50 3.60 7.93
C ILE A 157 6.07 4.72 8.80
N SER A 158 7.05 5.47 8.27
CA SER A 158 7.72 6.56 9.01
C SER A 158 8.38 7.56 8.06
N GLY A 159 8.48 8.83 8.47
CA GLY A 159 9.11 9.90 7.67
C GLY A 159 8.18 11.08 7.38
N GLY A 160 8.65 12.00 6.54
CA GLY A 160 7.94 13.24 6.21
C GLY A 160 7.03 13.16 4.99
N CYS A 161 7.20 12.13 4.15
CA CYS A 161 6.52 12.01 2.85
C CYS A 161 5.51 10.85 2.82
N LEU A 162 4.95 10.46 3.97
CA LEU A 162 4.14 9.25 4.14
C LEU A 162 2.99 9.12 3.13
N ASN A 163 2.33 10.23 2.82
CA ASN A 163 1.18 10.28 1.91
C ASN A 163 1.56 10.32 0.42
N TYR A 164 2.86 10.29 0.13
CA TYR A 164 3.41 10.34 -1.22
C TYR A 164 4.31 9.11 -1.46
N PRO A 165 3.79 7.87 -1.31
CA PRO A 165 4.53 6.70 -1.77
C PRO A 165 4.78 6.80 -3.27
N PRO A 166 5.81 6.13 -3.80
CA PRO A 166 5.97 5.98 -5.25
C PRO A 166 4.64 5.58 -5.91
N GLU A 167 4.19 6.35 -6.90
CA GLU A 167 2.88 6.15 -7.53
C GLU A 167 2.96 4.97 -8.52
N GLU A 168 2.14 3.94 -8.32
CA GLU A 168 2.06 2.83 -9.27
C GLU A 168 1.52 3.32 -10.62
N ILE A 169 1.99 2.71 -11.71
CA ILE A 169 1.52 2.98 -13.06
C ILE A 169 0.93 1.70 -13.65
N ASP A 170 -0.16 1.84 -14.42
CA ASP A 170 -0.78 0.70 -15.09
C ASP A 170 0.21 0.07 -16.09
N TYR A 171 0.18 -1.25 -16.17
CA TYR A 171 1.03 -2.02 -17.07
C TYR A 171 0.36 -3.36 -17.40
N GLN A 172 0.83 -3.98 -18.49
CA GLN A 172 0.49 -5.36 -18.82
C GLN A 172 1.76 -6.18 -18.98
N VAL A 173 1.67 -7.47 -18.67
CA VAL A 173 2.74 -8.42 -19.03
C VAL A 173 2.35 -9.10 -20.33
N ASP A 174 3.14 -8.89 -21.38
CA ASP A 174 2.96 -9.49 -22.69
C ASP A 174 4.29 -10.04 -23.22
N ASP A 175 4.27 -11.29 -23.68
CA ASP A 175 5.43 -12.03 -24.22
C ASP A 175 6.73 -11.87 -23.40
N GLY A 176 6.63 -11.94 -22.06
CA GLY A 176 7.77 -11.82 -21.16
C GLY A 176 8.27 -10.39 -20.92
N ASN A 177 7.49 -9.37 -21.29
CA ASN A 177 7.82 -7.96 -21.06
C ASN A 177 6.74 -7.27 -20.24
N ILE A 178 7.17 -6.32 -19.41
CA ILE A 178 6.30 -5.32 -18.79
C ILE A 178 6.10 -4.22 -19.83
N VAL A 179 4.85 -3.96 -20.17
CA VAL A 179 4.44 -3.03 -21.22
C VAL A 179 3.61 -1.92 -20.59
N ILE A 180 4.09 -0.68 -20.72
CA ILE A 180 3.46 0.52 -20.19
C ILE A 180 3.06 1.42 -21.35
N SER A 181 1.88 2.02 -21.30
CA SER A 181 1.44 3.01 -22.29
C SER A 181 2.32 4.27 -22.22
N GLU A 182 2.88 4.70 -23.35
CA GLU A 182 3.61 5.98 -23.41
C GLU A 182 2.70 7.17 -23.06
N ASN A 183 1.40 7.07 -23.34
CA ASN A 183 0.43 8.09 -22.97
C ASN A 183 0.26 8.22 -21.45
N ASP A 184 0.28 7.09 -20.72
CA ASP A 184 0.09 7.12 -19.27
C ASP A 184 1.32 7.77 -18.61
N ILE A 185 2.52 7.38 -19.05
CA ILE A 185 3.80 8.02 -18.69
C ILE A 185 3.75 9.54 -18.94
N ARG A 186 3.38 9.96 -20.15
CA ARG A 186 3.36 11.39 -20.52
C ARG A 186 2.24 12.19 -19.86
N SER A 187 1.18 11.53 -19.42
CA SER A 187 0.08 12.17 -18.70
C SER A 187 0.37 12.37 -17.21
N TRP A 188 1.43 11.73 -16.69
CA TRP A 188 1.77 11.82 -15.29
C TRP A 188 2.17 13.24 -14.90
N ILE A 189 1.66 13.66 -13.74
CA ILE A 189 2.09 14.86 -13.04
C ILE A 189 2.21 14.53 -11.53
N PRO A 190 3.13 15.18 -10.79
CA PRO A 190 3.16 15.08 -9.33
C PRO A 190 1.81 15.45 -8.71
N ARG A 191 1.47 14.84 -7.56
CA ARG A 191 0.31 15.19 -6.73
C ARG A 191 0.57 16.52 -6.01
N ASP A 192 -0.52 17.24 -5.73
CA ASP A 192 -0.52 18.55 -5.05
C ASP A 192 -0.39 18.44 -3.52
#